data_AF-A0AAV5SYG9-F1
#
_entry.id   AF-A0AAV5SYG9-F1
#
_cell.length_a   1.000
_cell.length_b   1.000
_cell.length_c   1.000
_cell.angle_alpha   90.00
_cell.angle_beta   90.00
_cell.angle_gamma   90.00
#
_symmetry.space_group_name_H-M   'P 1'
#
loop_
_entity.id
_entity.type
_entity.pdbx_description
1 polymer ?
#
loop_
_entity_poly.entity_id
_entity_poly.type
_entity_poly.pdbx_seq_one_letter_code
_entity_poly.pdbx_strand_id
1 'polypeptide(L)'
;ASAHLVHWLLRLFPQGITGTIVHPGAINIDSLSPWTSSYSRSKTKKFAMMRKENMEYVVTRDDWRSSNTVLVQVRTNLPRCPRLSKRIFYVMRNNLTILGYVLFMYEYTTEGDPPEIQQMDDGME
;
A
#
# COMPACT_ATOMS: atom_id res chain seq x y z
N ALA A 1 -33.84 -3.45 3.30
CA ALA A 1 -33.21 -2.76 2.16
C ALA A 1 -32.45 -1.55 2.70
N SER A 2 -31.12 -1.58 2.66
CA SER A 2 -30.26 -0.39 2.53
C SER A 2 -28.84 -0.90 2.28
N ALA A 3 -28.50 -1.03 1.00
CA ALA A 3 -27.14 -1.32 0.58
C ALA A 3 -26.36 0.00 0.68
N HIS A 4 -25.72 0.25 1.83
CA HIS A 4 -24.86 1.40 2.00
C HIS A 4 -23.61 1.21 1.13
N LEU A 5 -23.56 1.98 0.05
CA LEU A 5 -22.45 2.11 -0.87
C LEU A 5 -21.22 2.61 -0.10
N VAL A 6 -20.38 1.68 0.36
CA VAL A 6 -19.01 1.98 0.76
C VAL A 6 -18.30 2.52 -0.48
N HIS A 7 -18.06 3.82 -0.48
CA HIS A 7 -17.43 4.52 -1.59
C HIS A 7 -15.96 4.07 -1.69
N TRP A 8 -15.66 3.16 -2.62
CA TRP A 8 -14.30 2.75 -2.93
C TRP A 8 -13.62 3.85 -3.74
N LEU A 9 -12.80 4.67 -3.10
CA LEU A 9 -11.94 5.60 -3.84
C LEU A 9 -10.73 4.81 -4.37
N LEU A 10 -10.90 4.13 -5.51
CA LEU A 10 -9.80 3.55 -6.26
C LEU A 10 -9.06 4.69 -6.98
N ARG A 11 -8.09 5.33 -6.30
CA ARG A 11 -7.08 6.12 -7.01
C ARG A 11 -5.97 5.17 -7.45
N LEU A 12 -6.12 4.63 -8.66
CA LEU A 12 -4.98 4.08 -9.39
C LEU A 12 -4.03 5.25 -9.68
N PHE A 13 -2.95 5.36 -8.93
CA PHE A 13 -1.82 6.15 -9.39
C PHE A 13 -0.98 5.24 -10.29
N PRO A 14 -0.99 5.43 -11.62
CA PRO A 14 -0.04 4.77 -12.50
C PRO A 14 1.30 5.49 -12.35
N GLN A 15 1.91 5.44 -11.16
CA GLN A 15 3.32 5.80 -11.05
C GLN A 15 4.08 4.64 -11.65
N GLY A 16 4.45 4.84 -12.92
CA GLY A 16 5.06 3.85 -13.77
C GLY A 16 6.26 3.20 -13.10
N ILE A 17 6.49 1.96 -13.52
CA ILE A 17 7.65 1.13 -13.20
C ILE A 17 8.90 1.85 -13.73
N THR A 18 9.37 2.84 -12.99
CA THR A 18 10.66 3.48 -13.21
C THR A 18 11.53 2.94 -12.11
N GLY A 19 12.70 2.38 -12.46
CA GLY A 19 13.57 1.58 -11.60
C GLY A 19 14.20 2.30 -10.39
N THR A 20 13.48 3.24 -9.78
CA THR A 20 13.85 3.90 -8.55
C THR A 20 13.68 2.92 -7.40
N ILE A 21 14.79 2.56 -6.76
CA ILE A 21 14.77 1.81 -5.51
C ILE A 21 14.06 2.68 -4.48
N VAL A 22 12.82 2.35 -4.13
CA VAL A 22 12.13 3.05 -3.04
C VAL A 22 12.29 2.26 -1.75
N HIS A 23 12.72 2.96 -0.71
CA HIS A 23 12.76 2.38 0.64
C HIS A 23 11.35 2.00 1.09
N PRO A 24 11.14 0.78 1.64
CA PRO A 24 9.82 0.35 2.13
C PRO A 24 9.18 1.27 3.17
N GLY A 25 9.96 2.09 3.89
CA GLY A 25 9.44 3.08 4.83
C GLY A 25 8.76 4.28 4.15
N ALA A 26 9.25 4.68 2.98
CA ALA A 26 8.76 5.86 2.25
C ALA A 26 7.42 5.60 1.55
N ILE A 27 7.12 4.34 1.21
CA ILE A 27 5.90 3.98 0.46
C ILE A 27 4.62 4.37 1.21
N ASN A 28 4.65 4.37 2.54
CA ASN A 28 3.46 4.63 3.33
C ASN A 28 3.23 6.12 3.62
N ILE A 29 4.16 6.99 3.20
CA ILE A 29 4.10 8.42 3.44
C ILE A 29 3.25 9.08 2.35
N ASP A 30 2.20 9.77 2.76
CA ASP A 30 1.40 10.70 1.94
C ASP A 30 0.88 11.87 2.80
N SER A 31 0.06 12.74 2.22
CA SER A 31 -0.49 13.93 2.88
C SER A 31 -1.50 13.63 4.02
N LEU A 32 -1.84 12.35 4.25
CA LEU A 32 -2.63 11.91 5.40
C LEU A 32 -1.78 11.31 6.52
N SER A 33 -0.48 11.12 6.29
CA SER A 33 0.50 10.75 7.31
C SER A 33 0.32 11.60 8.58
N PRO A 34 0.65 11.06 9.77
CA PRO A 34 1.21 9.75 10.02
C PRO A 34 0.15 8.62 9.97
N TRP A 35 0.47 7.55 9.24
CA TRP A 35 -0.38 6.34 9.16
C TRP A 35 -0.17 5.39 10.33
N THR A 36 0.91 5.54 11.10
CA THR A 36 1.23 4.67 12.23
C THR A 36 1.38 5.47 13.51
N SER A 37 1.08 4.85 14.64
CA SER A 37 1.35 5.38 15.98
C SER A 37 1.85 4.24 16.88
N SER A 38 2.23 4.56 18.13
CA SER A 38 2.61 3.55 19.14
C SER A 38 1.55 2.46 19.32
N TYR A 39 0.28 2.79 19.10
CA TYR A 39 -0.86 1.88 19.27
C TYR A 39 -1.43 1.35 17.94
N SER A 40 -1.03 1.90 16.79
CA SER A 40 -1.48 1.49 15.45
C SER A 40 -0.29 1.20 14.54
N ARG A 41 0.03 -0.09 14.38
CA ARG A 41 1.13 -0.55 13.51
C ARG A 41 0.58 -1.12 12.21
N SER A 42 1.35 -0.94 11.13
CA SER A 42 1.07 -1.55 9.83
C SER A 42 1.08 -3.08 9.93
N LYS A 43 0.15 -3.71 9.22
CA LYS A 43 0.10 -5.17 9.03
C LYS A 43 0.60 -5.52 7.64
N THR A 44 1.55 -6.44 7.55
CA THR A 44 2.15 -6.85 6.27
C THR A 44 1.77 -8.28 5.94
N LYS A 45 1.37 -8.53 4.70
CA LYS A 45 1.24 -9.86 4.09
C LYS A 45 2.17 -9.96 2.89
N LYS A 46 2.74 -11.13 2.68
CA LYS A 46 3.65 -11.43 1.56
C LYS A 46 3.14 -12.63 0.80
N PHE A 47 3.19 -12.56 -0.51
CA PHE A 47 2.73 -13.62 -1.41
C PHE A 47 3.86 -13.95 -2.40
N ALA A 48 4.21 -15.23 -2.51
CA ALA A 48 5.15 -15.68 -3.52
C ALA A 48 4.62 -15.34 -4.91
N MET A 49 5.49 -14.86 -5.79
CA MET A 49 5.19 -14.66 -7.20
C MET A 49 6.11 -15.47 -8.09
N MET A 50 5.61 -15.85 -9.25
CA MET A 50 6.37 -16.46 -10.33
C MET A 50 6.17 -15.65 -11.61
N ARG A 51 7.25 -15.43 -12.37
CA ARG A 51 7.16 -14.86 -13.71
C ARG A 51 6.88 -16.00 -14.70
N LYS A 52 5.78 -15.91 -15.43
CA LYS A 52 5.45 -16.80 -16.53
C LYS A 52 6.30 -16.50 -17.77
N GLU A 53 6.27 -17.40 -18.75
CA GLU A 53 6.97 -17.24 -20.03
C GLU A 53 6.52 -15.99 -20.80
N ASN A 54 5.23 -15.64 -20.69
CA ASN A 54 4.65 -14.42 -21.28
C ASN A 54 5.00 -13.13 -20.53
N MET A 55 6.00 -13.16 -19.63
CA MET A 55 6.47 -12.04 -18.81
C MET A 55 5.47 -11.52 -17.77
N GLU A 56 4.31 -12.16 -17.60
CA GLU A 56 3.37 -11.83 -16.53
C GLU A 56 3.86 -12.38 -15.19
N TYR A 57 3.61 -11.63 -14.12
CA TYR A 57 3.82 -12.12 -12.77
C TYR A 57 2.50 -12.61 -12.18
N VAL A 58 2.49 -13.83 -11.65
CA VAL A 58 1.33 -14.41 -10.97
C VAL A 58 1.66 -14.77 -9.54
N VAL A 59 0.68 -14.62 -8.64
CA VAL A 59 0.79 -15.09 -7.26
C VAL A 59 0.69 -16.61 -7.24
N THR A 60 1.57 -17.27 -6.49
CA THR A 60 1.59 -18.72 -6.30
C THR A 60 1.23 -19.10 -4.86
N ARG A 61 1.10 -20.41 -4.61
CA ARG A 61 0.86 -20.96 -3.26
C ARG A 61 2.16 -21.30 -2.51
N ASP A 62 3.32 -21.03 -3.13
CA ASP A 62 4.62 -21.35 -2.55
C ASP A 62 4.92 -20.46 -1.34
N ASP A 63 5.89 -20.85 -0.51
CA ASP A 63 6.39 -19.96 0.54
C ASP A 63 7.09 -18.76 -0.11
N TRP A 64 6.69 -17.55 0.28
CA TRP A 64 7.32 -16.32 -0.21
C TRP A 64 8.82 -16.27 0.12
N ARG A 65 9.28 -17.00 1.15
CA ARG A 65 10.70 -17.07 1.53
C ARG A 65 11.56 -17.78 0.50
N SER A 66 11.00 -18.71 -0.26
CA SER A 66 11.72 -19.42 -1.33
C SER A 66 11.57 -18.74 -2.69
N SER A 67 10.71 -17.73 -2.82
CA SER A 67 10.56 -16.99 -4.06
C SER A 67 11.47 -15.77 -4.15
N ASN A 68 12.08 -15.59 -5.32
CA ASN A 68 12.85 -14.39 -5.67
C ASN A 68 11.95 -13.14 -5.81
N THR A 69 10.70 -13.31 -6.21
CA THR A 69 9.75 -12.18 -6.40
C THR A 69 8.55 -12.33 -5.48
N VAL A 70 8.21 -11.26 -4.78
CA VAL A 70 7.18 -11.27 -3.74
C VAL A 70 6.25 -10.09 -3.94
N LEU A 71 4.94 -10.33 -3.96
CA LEU A 71 3.93 -9.29 -3.81
C LEU A 71 3.78 -9.00 -2.32
N VAL A 72 3.96 -7.74 -1.93
CA VAL A 72 3.78 -7.29 -0.57
C VAL A 72 2.51 -6.46 -0.48
N GLN A 73 1.66 -6.83 0.47
CA GLN A 73 0.51 -6.03 0.88
C GLN A 73 0.81 -5.42 2.24
N VAL A 74 0.78 -4.09 2.33
CA VAL A 74 0.81 -3.36 3.61
C VAL A 74 -0.58 -2.80 3.86
N ARG A 75 -1.14 -3.05 5.04
CA ARG A 75 -2.41 -2.45 5.50
C ARG A 75 -2.17 -1.64 6.75
N THR A 76 -2.66 -0.41 6.77
CA THR A 76 -2.52 0.48 7.91
C THR A 76 -3.81 1.26 8.12
N ASN A 77 -4.22 1.47 9.37
CA ASN A 77 -5.37 2.29 9.73
C ASN A 77 -4.88 3.66 10.19
N LEU A 78 -5.50 4.73 9.71
CA LEU A 78 -5.14 6.09 10.09
C LEU A 78 -5.47 6.30 11.59
N PRO A 79 -4.50 6.57 12.49
CA PRO A 79 -4.75 6.61 13.93
C PRO A 79 -5.77 7.69 14.33
N ARG A 80 -5.71 8.85 13.66
CA ARG A 80 -6.63 9.98 13.88
C ARG A 80 -8.00 9.82 13.22
N CYS A 81 -8.16 8.82 12.34
CA CYS A 81 -9.44 8.53 11.68
C CYS A 81 -9.53 7.00 11.46
N PRO A 82 -9.84 6.20 12.52
CA PRO A 82 -9.76 4.74 12.47
C PRO A 82 -10.67 4.07 11.44
N ARG A 83 -11.68 4.80 10.96
CA ARG A 83 -12.57 4.38 9.86
C ARG A 83 -11.86 4.36 8.50
N LEU A 84 -10.72 5.02 8.34
CA LEU A 84 -9.94 5.03 7.10
C LEU A 84 -8.75 4.07 7.21
N SER A 85 -8.66 3.16 6.26
CA SER A 85 -7.49 2.29 6.09
C SER A 85 -6.84 2.46 4.72
N LYS A 86 -5.51 2.42 4.69
CA LYS A 86 -4.70 2.40 3.48
C LYS A 86 -4.21 0.98 3.26
N ARG A 87 -4.35 0.49 2.03
CA ARG A 87 -3.76 -0.77 1.55
C ARG A 87 -2.84 -0.46 0.38
N ILE A 88 -1.60 -0.90 0.48
CA ILE A 88 -0.58 -0.70 -0.54
C ILE A 88 -0.13 -2.07 -1.03
N PHE A 89 -0.11 -2.26 -2.33
CA PHE A 89 0.43 -3.43 -2.99
C PHE A 89 1.65 -3.01 -3.80
N TYR A 90 2.77 -3.69 -3.60
CA TYR A 90 4.00 -3.46 -4.35
C TYR A 90 4.76 -4.77 -4.57
N VAL A 91 5.54 -4.83 -5.64
CA VAL A 91 6.37 -6.00 -5.94
C VAL A 91 7.78 -5.75 -5.43
N MET A 92 8.36 -6.77 -4.81
CA MET A 92 9.72 -6.75 -4.29
C MET A 92 10.52 -7.93 -4.86
N ARG A 93 11.81 -7.72 -5.13
CA ARG A 93 12.77 -8.75 -5.53
C ARG A 93 13.82 -8.98 -4.44
N ASN A 94 14.22 -10.23 -4.26
CA ASN A 94 15.22 -10.66 -3.27
C ASN A 94 14.94 -10.17 -1.84
N ASN A 95 13.68 -9.90 -1.50
CA ASN A 95 13.28 -9.31 -0.22
C ASN A 95 13.93 -7.96 0.14
N LEU A 96 14.54 -7.27 -0.81
CA LEU A 96 15.32 -6.04 -0.56
C LEU A 96 14.87 -4.87 -1.45
N THR A 97 14.57 -5.14 -2.72
CA THR A 97 14.37 -4.08 -3.72
C THR A 97 12.93 -4.04 -4.17
N ILE A 98 12.25 -2.90 -3.98
CA ILE A 98 10.94 -2.67 -4.58
C ILE A 98 11.12 -2.51 -6.10
N LEU A 99 10.50 -3.39 -6.88
CA LEU A 99 10.51 -3.33 -8.34
C LEU A 99 9.48 -2.34 -8.89
N GLY A 100 8.41 -2.09 -8.14
CA GLY A 100 7.37 -1.16 -8.53
C GLY A 100 6.14 -1.22 -7.63
N TYR A 101 5.35 -0.15 -7.68
CA TYR A 101 4.06 -0.07 -7.02
C TYR A 101 2.98 -0.67 -7.90
N VAL A 102 2.09 -1.44 -7.28
CA VAL A 102 0.96 -2.07 -7.97
C VAL A 102 -0.32 -1.27 -7.72
N LEU A 103 -0.59 -0.93 -6.46
CA LEU A 103 -1.85 -0.30 -6.09
C LEU A 103 -1.75 0.42 -4.75
N PHE A 104 -2.32 1.62 -4.68
CA PHE A 104 -2.69 2.29 -3.44
C PHE A 104 -4.21 2.31 -3.34
N MET A 105 -4.76 1.87 -2.22
CA MET A 105 -6.20 1.81 -1.99
C MET A 105 -6.52 2.40 -0.63
N TYR A 106 -7.55 3.24 -0.60
CA TYR A 106 -8.07 3.87 0.61
C TYR A 106 -9.49 3.36 0.81
N GLU A 107 -9.77 2.80 1.99
CA GLU A 107 -11.02 2.13 2.32
C GLU A 107 -11.60 2.77 3.59
N TYR A 108 -12.81 3.30 3.47
CA TYR A 108 -13.62 3.72 4.61
C TYR A 108 -14.48 2.55 5.10
N THR A 109 -14.37 2.19 6.38
CA THR A 109 -15.17 1.11 6.98
C THR A 109 -16.52 1.59 7.50
N THR A 110 -16.65 2.89 7.77
CA THR A 110 -17.88 3.52 8.25
C THR A 110 -18.03 4.93 7.67
N GLU A 111 -19.27 5.43 7.64
CA GLU A 111 -19.61 6.80 7.23
C GLU A 111 -18.99 7.86 8.17
N GLY A 112 -18.91 9.11 7.70
CA GLY A 112 -18.37 10.26 8.44
C GLY A 112 -17.52 11.20 7.57
N ASP A 113 -17.07 12.31 8.17
CA ASP A 113 -16.34 13.37 7.48
C ASP A 113 -14.92 12.97 7.09
N PRO A 114 -14.46 13.27 5.85
CA PRO A 114 -13.12 12.93 5.41
C PRO A 114 -12.06 13.55 6.34
N PRO A 115 -10.92 12.86 6.59
CA PRO A 115 -9.88 13.40 7.44
C PRO A 115 -9.22 14.61 6.77
N GLU A 116 -8.84 15.58 7.58
CA GLU A 116 -8.08 16.73 7.11
C GLU A 116 -6.73 16.29 6.54
N ILE A 117 -6.34 16.88 5.42
CA ILE A 117 -5.02 16.66 4.84
C ILE A 117 -4.01 17.48 5.64
N GLN A 118 -2.92 16.86 6.11
CA GLN A 118 -1.80 17.61 6.68
C GLN A 118 -1.02 18.18 5.50
N GLN A 119 -0.91 19.51 5.42
CA GLN A 119 0.04 20.13 4.50
C GLN A 119 1.43 19.61 4.90
N MET A 120 2.12 18.95 3.97
CA MET A 120 3.56 18.77 4.14
C MET A 120 4.11 20.19 4.02
N ASP A 121 4.63 20.74 5.11
CA ASP A 121 5.45 21.95 5.03
C ASP A 121 6.59 21.60 4.07
N ASP A 122 6.50 22.13 2.84
CA ASP A 122 7.62 22.17 1.91
C ASP A 122 8.63 23.11 2.56
N GLY A 123 9.45 22.56 3.46
CA GLY A 123 10.53 23.28 4.14
C GLY A 123 11.50 23.83 3.11
N MET A 124 11.21 25.03 2.64
CA MET A 124 12.13 25.89 1.92
C MET A 124 12.49 27.03 2.88
N GLU A 125 13.51 26.77 3.70
CA GLU A 125 14.35 27.79 4.34
C GLU A 125 15.79 27.59 3.89
#